data_AF-A0A529XR84-F1
#
_entry.id   AF-A0A529XR84-F1
#
_cell.length_a   1.000
_cell.length_b   1.000
_cell.length_c   1.000
_cell.angle_alpha   90.00
_cell.angle_beta   90.00
_cell.angle_gamma   90.00
#
_symmetry.space_group_name_H-M   'P 1'
#
loop_
_entity.id
_entity.type
_entity.pdbx_description
1 polymer ?
#
loop_
_entity_poly.entity_id
_entity_poly.type
_entity_poly.pdbx_seq_one_letter_code
_entity_poly.pdbx_strand_id
1 'polypeptide(L)'
;LVAMIVAPFAAMIVQMAVSRTREYEADRRGAEICGNPLWLASALAKIARGAEQIPNEDAERNPAMAHLFIINPLHGERMDNLFSTHPSTENRIAALQEMASEMGRASPANRREASAPPIQPEEASAGPWGKRTEPAPPAEPPQPKTNPWGRNPTGPRRSKGPWS
;
A
#
# COMPACT_ATOMS: atom_id res chain seq x y z
N LEU A 1 13.85 46.83 8.54
CA LEU A 1 15.04 45.95 8.62
C LEU A 1 14.72 44.60 9.28
N VAL A 2 14.31 44.57 10.56
CA VAL A 2 13.94 43.32 11.26
C VAL A 2 12.88 42.50 10.50
N ALA A 3 11.78 43.14 10.06
CA ALA A 3 10.73 42.46 9.31
C ALA A 3 11.22 41.85 7.97
N MET A 4 12.19 42.48 7.29
CA MET A 4 12.74 41.94 6.03
C MET A 4 13.60 40.69 6.26
N ILE A 5 14.15 40.53 7.45
CA ILE A 5 14.91 39.34 7.84
C ILE A 5 13.96 38.25 8.34
N VAL A 6 12.96 38.58 9.16
CA VAL A 6 12.06 37.59 9.79
C VAL A 6 11.00 37.03 8.82
N ALA A 7 10.47 37.87 7.92
CA ALA A 7 9.43 37.47 6.97
C ALA A 7 9.77 36.22 6.12
N PRO A 8 10.96 36.08 5.50
CA PRO A 8 11.27 34.88 4.72
C PRO A 8 11.31 33.61 5.56
N PHE A 9 11.82 33.64 6.81
CA PHE A 9 11.80 32.47 7.69
C PHE A 9 10.38 32.08 8.09
N ALA A 10 9.54 33.05 8.42
CA ALA A 10 8.13 32.80 8.71
C ALA A 10 7.40 32.19 7.50
N ALA A 11 7.65 32.73 6.30
CA ALA A 11 7.08 32.20 5.06
C ALA A 11 7.54 30.75 4.79
N MET A 12 8.82 30.43 5.01
CA MET A 12 9.34 29.06 4.88
C MET A 12 8.62 28.08 5.82
N ILE A 13 8.41 28.46 7.09
CA ILE A 13 7.70 27.61 8.06
C ILE A 13 6.25 27.38 7.63
N VAL A 14 5.54 28.44 7.21
CA VAL A 14 4.16 28.35 6.75
C VAL A 14 4.06 27.49 5.49
N GLN A 15 4.92 27.72 4.50
CA GLN A 15 4.95 26.93 3.27
C GLN A 15 5.20 25.45 3.57
N MET A 16 6.14 25.14 4.48
CA MET A 16 6.41 23.79 4.93
C MET A 16 5.22 23.17 5.68
N ALA A 17 4.53 23.93 6.53
CA ALA A 17 3.33 23.48 7.22
C ALA A 17 2.18 23.17 6.25
N VAL A 18 1.92 24.06 5.28
CA VAL A 18 0.90 23.86 4.24
C VAL A 18 1.20 22.62 3.40
N SER A 19 2.47 22.43 3.00
CA SER A 19 2.89 21.24 2.24
C SER A 19 2.60 19.95 3.02
N ARG A 20 2.97 19.91 4.31
CA ARG A 20 2.70 18.74 5.17
C ARG A 20 1.22 18.44 5.32
N THR A 21 0.39 19.45 5.55
CA THR A 21 -1.07 19.25 5.66
C THR A 21 -1.64 18.64 4.38
N ARG A 22 -1.20 19.11 3.21
CA ARG A 22 -1.67 18.58 1.92
C ARG A 22 -1.27 17.12 1.70
N GLU A 23 -0.07 16.72 2.13
CA GLU A 23 0.36 15.31 2.07
C GLU A 23 -0.51 14.41 2.94
N TYR A 24 -0.80 14.79 4.19
CA TYR A 24 -1.69 14.02 5.06
C TYR A 24 -3.13 13.97 4.52
N GLU A 25 -3.63 15.06 3.95
CA GLU A 25 -4.94 15.07 3.30
C GLU A 25 -5.00 14.14 2.08
N ALA A 26 -3.92 14.08 1.30
CA ALA A 26 -3.81 13.18 0.16
C ALA A 26 -3.80 11.70 0.62
N ASP A 27 -3.02 11.37 1.65
CA ASP A 27 -2.97 10.01 2.22
C ASP A 27 -4.32 9.59 2.77
N ARG A 28 -4.97 10.47 3.54
CA ARG A 28 -6.29 10.23 4.10
C ARG A 28 -7.33 9.97 3.01
N ARG A 29 -7.42 10.85 2.00
CA ARG A 29 -8.34 10.64 0.86
C ARG A 29 -8.01 9.37 0.09
N GLY A 30 -6.72 9.08 -0.14
CA GLY A 30 -6.30 7.84 -0.79
C GLY A 30 -6.75 6.60 -0.01
N ALA A 31 -6.57 6.61 1.30
CA ALA A 31 -7.02 5.53 2.18
C ALA A 31 -8.55 5.39 2.22
N GLU A 32 -9.30 6.50 2.24
CA GLU A 32 -10.77 6.51 2.14
C GLU A 32 -11.24 5.88 0.82
N ILE A 33 -10.62 6.25 -0.31
CA ILE A 33 -10.95 5.72 -1.64
C ILE A 33 -10.62 4.22 -1.73
N CYS A 34 -9.48 3.79 -1.18
CA CYS A 34 -9.07 2.39 -1.19
C CYS A 34 -9.84 1.53 -0.17
N GLY A 35 -10.52 2.14 0.79
CA GLY A 35 -11.29 1.46 1.84
C GLY A 35 -10.45 0.73 2.90
N ASN A 36 -9.11 0.78 2.80
CA ASN A 36 -8.20 0.18 3.78
C ASN A 36 -6.90 1.00 3.91
N PRO A 37 -6.74 1.80 4.98
CA PRO A 37 -5.53 2.61 5.19
C PRO A 37 -4.24 1.79 5.33
N LEU A 38 -4.32 0.54 5.81
CA LEU A 38 -3.13 -0.30 6.03
C LEU A 38 -2.45 -0.72 4.72
N TRP A 39 -3.18 -0.79 3.61
CA TRP A 39 -2.58 -1.07 2.31
C TRP A 39 -1.64 0.05 1.88
N LEU A 40 -2.08 1.30 2.02
CA LEU A 40 -1.25 2.46 1.73
C LEU A 40 -0.06 2.55 2.68
N ALA A 41 -0.25 2.30 3.98
CA ALA A 41 0.84 2.24 4.95
C ALA A 41 1.90 1.18 4.57
N SER A 42 1.46 0.00 4.14
CA SER A 42 2.35 -1.09 3.70
C SER A 42 3.14 -0.74 2.43
N ALA A 43 2.49 -0.04 1.49
CA ALA A 43 3.11 0.45 0.28
C ALA A 43 4.19 1.49 0.59
N LEU A 44 3.86 2.50 1.41
CA LEU A 44 4.82 3.51 1.87
C LEU A 44 6.02 2.88 2.55
N ALA A 45 5.81 1.92 3.46
CA ALA A 45 6.89 1.21 4.14
C ALA A 45 7.78 0.43 3.16
N LYS A 46 7.20 -0.14 2.09
CA LYS A 46 7.96 -0.84 1.05
C LYS A 46 8.81 0.11 0.23
N ILE A 47 8.28 1.27 -0.13
CA ILE A 47 9.03 2.27 -0.89
C ILE A 47 10.15 2.86 -0.01
N ALA A 48 9.88 3.17 1.26
CA ALA A 48 10.88 3.69 2.22
C ALA A 48 12.10 2.76 2.34
N ARG A 49 11.86 1.47 2.59
CA ARG A 49 12.93 0.46 2.64
C ARG A 49 13.71 0.36 1.33
N GLY A 50 13.05 0.55 0.18
CA GLY A 50 13.72 0.55 -1.12
C GLY A 50 14.62 1.76 -1.32
N ALA A 51 14.19 2.93 -0.84
CA ALA A 51 14.97 4.16 -0.89
C ALA A 51 16.21 4.09 0.02
N GLU A 52 16.10 3.52 1.22
CA GLU A 52 17.24 3.30 2.12
C GLU A 52 18.32 2.38 1.52
N GLN A 53 17.93 1.43 0.67
CA GLN A 53 18.85 0.43 0.11
C GLN A 53 19.62 0.91 -1.12
N ILE A 54 19.17 1.99 -1.78
CA ILE A 54 19.75 2.48 -3.02
C ILE A 54 20.26 3.91 -2.77
N PRO A 55 21.56 4.08 -2.45
CA PRO A 55 22.19 5.39 -2.38
C PRO A 55 21.96 6.13 -3.70
N ASN A 56 21.30 7.28 -3.62
CA ASN A 56 21.07 8.12 -4.78
C ASN A 56 22.12 9.23 -4.82
N GLU A 57 23.30 8.85 -5.29
CA GLU A 57 24.47 9.69 -5.46
C GLU A 57 24.18 11.01 -6.21
N ASP A 58 23.23 11.00 -7.15
CA ASP A 58 22.80 12.21 -7.88
C ASP A 58 21.97 13.14 -6.99
N ALA A 59 21.12 12.59 -6.13
CA ALA A 59 20.35 13.36 -5.18
C ALA A 59 21.20 13.90 -4.03
N GLU A 60 22.20 13.14 -3.56
CA GLU A 60 23.19 13.61 -2.58
C GLU A 60 24.01 14.80 -3.10
N ARG A 61 24.39 14.76 -4.39
CA ARG A 61 25.08 15.88 -5.04
C ARG A 61 24.20 17.10 -5.28
N ASN A 62 22.87 16.94 -5.26
CA ASN A 62 21.93 18.03 -5.52
C ASN A 62 20.77 18.05 -4.51
N PRO A 63 21.01 18.49 -3.26
CA PRO A 63 20.00 18.55 -2.20
C PRO A 63 18.79 19.41 -2.58
N ALA A 64 18.97 20.38 -3.49
CA ALA A 64 17.88 21.23 -3.97
C ALA A 64 16.79 20.42 -4.71
N MET A 65 17.07 19.22 -5.21
CA MET A 65 16.10 18.36 -5.91
C MET A 65 15.34 17.41 -4.98
N ALA A 66 15.64 17.38 -3.68
CA ALA A 66 15.00 16.48 -2.72
C ALA A 66 13.47 16.60 -2.70
N HIS A 67 12.91 17.78 -3.00
CA HIS A 67 11.48 18.05 -3.07
C HIS A 67 10.74 17.37 -4.24
N LEU A 68 11.44 16.78 -5.21
CA LEU A 68 10.81 15.99 -6.29
C LEU A 68 10.62 14.51 -5.93
N PHE A 69 11.22 14.06 -4.83
CA PHE A 69 11.18 12.66 -4.42
C PHE A 69 10.08 12.41 -3.38
N ILE A 70 9.41 11.27 -3.50
CA ILE A 70 8.36 10.82 -2.58
C ILE A 70 8.94 10.46 -1.20
N ILE A 71 10.18 9.99 -1.17
CA ILE A 71 10.98 9.70 0.04
C ILE A 71 12.28 10.44 -0.10
N ASN A 72 12.72 11.09 0.98
CA ASN A 72 14.00 11.77 1.01
C ASN A 72 15.14 10.75 0.77
N PRO A 73 15.88 10.86 -0.35
CA PRO A 73 16.92 9.90 -0.69
C PRO A 73 18.25 10.23 0.00
N LEU A 74 18.33 11.28 0.82
CA LEU A 74 19.53 11.68 1.53
C LEU A 74 19.75 10.77 2.74
N HIS A 75 20.80 9.97 2.70
CA HIS A 75 21.21 9.08 3.79
C HIS A 75 21.80 9.90 4.95
N GLY A 76 20.95 10.35 5.87
CA GLY A 76 21.22 10.53 7.33
C GLY A 76 22.39 11.39 7.82
N GLU A 77 23.28 11.90 6.96
CA GLU A 77 24.57 12.43 7.38
C GLU A 77 24.53 13.92 7.75
N ARG A 78 23.54 14.71 7.29
CA ARG A 78 23.49 16.15 7.65
C ARG A 78 22.07 16.73 7.73
N MET A 79 21.43 16.62 8.89
CA MET A 79 20.35 17.55 9.33
C MET A 79 19.12 17.67 8.39
N ASP A 80 18.76 16.63 7.63
CA ASP A 80 17.85 16.73 6.47
C ASP A 80 16.34 16.86 6.76
N ASN A 81 15.94 16.97 8.04
CA ASN A 81 14.54 17.23 8.38
C ASN A 81 14.12 18.70 8.25
N LEU A 82 15.08 19.64 8.18
CA LEU A 82 14.77 21.08 8.10
C LEU A 82 14.41 21.55 6.68
N PHE A 83 14.77 20.77 5.66
CA PHE A 83 14.49 21.06 4.25
C PHE A 83 13.59 20.02 3.56
N SER A 84 13.17 18.98 4.28
CA SER A 84 12.16 18.05 3.78
C SER A 84 10.82 18.78 3.64
N THR A 85 10.40 19.03 2.40
CA THR A 85 9.11 19.65 2.07
C THR A 85 7.91 18.73 2.36
N HIS A 86 8.18 17.49 2.77
CA HIS A 86 7.19 16.46 3.10
C HIS A 86 7.34 16.00 4.56
N PRO A 87 6.25 15.53 5.20
CA PRO A 87 6.37 14.86 6.48
C PRO A 87 7.16 13.56 6.31
N SER A 88 7.90 13.14 7.35
CA SER A 88 8.65 11.89 7.29
C SER A 88 7.71 10.72 6.98
N THR A 89 8.22 9.72 6.26
CA THR A 89 7.41 8.58 5.83
C THR A 89 6.85 7.81 7.02
N GLU A 90 7.59 7.76 8.14
CA GLU A 90 7.18 7.14 9.40
C GLU A 90 5.93 7.82 9.98
N ASN A 91 5.89 9.15 9.97
CA ASN A 91 4.74 9.90 10.50
C ASN A 91 3.49 9.66 9.65
N ARG A 92 3.64 9.55 8.33
CA ARG A 92 2.54 9.21 7.40
C ARG A 92 2.02 7.80 7.65
N ILE A 93 2.92 6.83 7.84
CA ILE A 93 2.56 5.45 8.18
C ILE A 93 1.79 5.41 9.50
N ALA A 94 2.26 6.12 10.53
CA ALA A 94 1.60 6.17 11.83
C ALA A 94 0.18 6.75 11.73
N ALA A 95 0.00 7.86 11.00
CA ALA A 95 -1.32 8.47 10.79
C ALA A 95 -2.30 7.51 10.07
N LEU A 96 -1.82 6.74 9.08
CA LEU A 96 -2.63 5.74 8.38
C LEU A 96 -3.01 4.56 9.29
N GLN A 97 -2.11 4.13 10.17
CA GLN A 97 -2.40 3.09 11.16
C GLN A 97 -3.44 3.55 12.18
N GLU A 98 -3.35 4.80 12.63
CA GLU A 98 -4.36 5.41 13.50
C GLU A 98 -5.73 5.45 12.81
N MET A 99 -5.79 5.94 11.57
CA MET A 99 -7.00 5.96 10.76
C MET A 99 -7.62 4.56 10.58
N ALA A 100 -6.81 3.52 10.37
CA ALA A 100 -7.29 2.14 10.30
C ALA A 100 -7.92 1.68 11.63
N SER A 101 -7.33 2.09 12.76
CA SER A 101 -7.88 1.79 14.09
C SER A 101 -9.24 2.46 14.31
N GLU A 102 -9.40 3.70 13.84
CA GLU A 102 -10.66 4.44 13.91
C GLU A 102 -11.74 3.82 13.02
N MET A 103 -11.40 3.46 11.78
CA MET A 103 -12.31 2.75 10.87
C MET A 103 -12.75 1.39 11.44
N GLY A 104 -11.83 0.67 12.09
CA GLY A 104 -12.14 -0.58 12.78
C GLY A 104 -13.04 -0.41 14.00
N ARG A 105 -12.88 0.68 14.76
CA ARG A 105 -13.75 1.04 15.89
C ARG A 105 -15.15 1.49 15.45
N ALA A 106 -15.25 2.16 14.31
CA ALA A 106 -16.52 2.65 13.75
C ALA A 106 -17.40 1.54 13.14
N SER A 107 -16.87 0.34 12.89
CA SER A 107 -17.62 -0.79 12.31
C SER A 107 -18.11 -1.76 13.39
N PRO A 108 -19.37 -1.67 13.86
CA PRO A 108 -19.95 -2.67 14.77
C PRO A 108 -20.18 -4.03 14.08
N ALA A 109 -20.04 -4.11 12.76
CA ALA A 109 -20.30 -5.30 11.96
C ALA A 109 -19.25 -6.41 12.18
N ASN A 110 -17.97 -6.06 12.39
CA ASN A 110 -16.90 -7.05 12.51
C ASN A 110 -16.88 -7.78 13.88
N ARG A 111 -17.66 -7.30 14.87
CA ARG A 111 -17.80 -7.98 16.17
C ARG A 111 -18.73 -9.20 16.09
N ARG A 112 -19.65 -9.25 15.12
CA ARG A 112 -20.64 -10.33 15.01
C ARG A 112 -20.07 -11.61 14.42
N GLU A 113 -19.03 -11.51 13.59
CA GLU A 113 -18.40 -12.68 12.97
C GLU A 113 -17.52 -13.47 13.96
N ALA A 114 -16.91 -12.80 14.94
CA ALA A 114 -16.19 -13.44 16.04
C ALA A 114 -17.11 -14.12 17.09
N SER A 115 -18.44 -13.98 16.96
CA SER A 115 -19.43 -14.52 17.89
C SER A 115 -20.24 -15.68 17.31
N ALA A 116 -19.85 -16.21 16.15
CA ALA A 116 -20.53 -17.38 15.59
C ALA A 116 -20.40 -18.57 16.57
N PRO A 117 -21.52 -19.18 17.01
CA PRO A 117 -21.46 -20.36 17.87
C PRO A 117 -20.73 -21.50 17.14
N PRO A 118 -20.07 -22.43 17.87
CA PRO A 118 -19.40 -23.55 17.23
C PRO A 118 -20.42 -24.33 16.40
N ILE A 119 -20.15 -24.51 15.11
CA ILE A 119 -20.92 -25.39 14.24
C ILE A 119 -20.73 -26.81 14.81
N GLN A 120 -21.76 -27.34 15.45
CA GLN A 120 -21.82 -28.76 15.81
C GLN A 120 -21.87 -29.56 14.50
N PRO A 121 -21.16 -30.69 14.38
CA PRO A 121 -21.26 -31.53 13.20
C PRO A 121 -22.64 -32.20 13.21
N GLU A 122 -23.60 -31.60 12.50
CA GLU A 122 -24.91 -32.24 12.28
C GLU A 122 -24.70 -33.48 11.42
N GLU A 123 -25.15 -34.62 11.95
CA GLU A 123 -25.13 -35.92 11.30
C GLU A 123 -25.69 -35.83 9.89
N ALA A 124 -25.00 -36.46 8.95
CA ALA A 124 -25.42 -36.59 7.57
C ALA A 124 -26.71 -37.42 7.47
N SER A 125 -27.87 -36.77 7.62
CA SER A 125 -29.14 -37.37 7.23
C SER A 125 -29.20 -37.37 5.70
N ALA A 126 -29.08 -38.57 5.11
CA ALA A 126 -29.26 -38.80 3.70
C ALA A 126 -30.70 -38.41 3.29
N GLY A 127 -30.83 -37.27 2.60
CA GLY A 127 -32.08 -36.88 1.93
C GLY A 127 -32.45 -37.85 0.80
N PRO A 128 -33.68 -37.75 0.24
CA PRO A 128 -34.27 -38.74 -0.66
C PRO A 128 -33.61 -38.83 -2.05
N TRP A 129 -32.52 -38.11 -2.28
CA TRP A 129 -31.76 -38.07 -3.53
C TRP A 129 -30.45 -38.88 -3.45
N GLY A 130 -30.42 -39.91 -2.59
CA GLY A 130 -29.30 -40.84 -2.47
C GLY A 130 -29.15 -41.74 -3.71
N LYS A 131 -28.47 -41.25 -4.75
CA LYS A 131 -27.79 -42.10 -5.73
C LYS A 131 -26.33 -41.67 -5.86
N ARG A 132 -25.42 -42.59 -5.53
CA ARG A 132 -24.00 -42.51 -5.92
C ARG A 132 -23.96 -42.61 -7.45
N THR A 133 -23.66 -41.51 -8.12
CA THR A 133 -23.22 -41.52 -9.52
C THR A 133 -21.83 -42.14 -9.58
N GLU A 134 -21.70 -43.21 -10.37
CA GLU A 134 -20.39 -43.75 -10.76
C GLU A 134 -19.57 -42.67 -11.49
N PRO A 135 -18.24 -42.64 -11.35
CA PRO A 135 -17.43 -41.61 -11.99
C PRO A 135 -17.44 -41.80 -13.51
N ALA A 136 -17.88 -40.77 -14.24
CA ALA A 136 -17.74 -40.66 -15.68
C ALA A 136 -16.24 -40.73 -16.09
N PRO A 137 -15.91 -41.27 -17.27
CA PRO A 137 -14.53 -41.27 -17.76
C PRO A 137 -13.97 -39.84 -17.83
N PRO A 138 -12.66 -39.64 -17.62
CA PRO A 138 -12.08 -38.31 -17.50
C PRO A 138 -12.32 -37.51 -18.78
N ALA A 139 -13.03 -36.39 -18.64
CA ALA A 139 -13.23 -35.44 -19.72
C ALA A 139 -11.87 -34.84 -20.12
N GLU A 140 -11.63 -34.77 -21.43
CA GLU A 140 -10.47 -34.12 -22.02
C GLU A 140 -10.41 -32.65 -21.57
N PRO A 141 -9.25 -32.13 -21.10
CA PRO A 141 -9.18 -30.79 -20.57
C PRO A 141 -9.52 -29.75 -21.65
N PRO A 142 -10.24 -28.67 -21.32
CA PRO A 142 -10.59 -27.64 -22.28
C PRO A 142 -9.32 -27.01 -22.87
N GLN A 143 -9.25 -26.98 -24.21
CA GLN A 143 -8.15 -26.35 -24.94
C GLN A 143 -8.00 -24.87 -24.54
N PRO A 144 -6.77 -24.38 -24.32
CA PRO A 144 -6.55 -23.00 -23.91
C PRO A 144 -6.94 -22.04 -25.03
N LYS A 145 -7.91 -21.17 -24.77
CA LYS A 145 -8.26 -20.09 -25.69
C LYS A 145 -7.16 -19.04 -25.66
N THR A 146 -6.63 -18.69 -26.84
CA THR A 146 -5.72 -17.56 -26.99
C THR A 146 -6.52 -16.26 -26.83
N ASN A 147 -5.97 -15.29 -26.11
CA ASN A 147 -6.48 -13.93 -26.10
C ASN A 147 -5.71 -13.10 -27.15
N PRO A 148 -6.21 -11.90 -27.54
CA PRO A 148 -5.63 -11.10 -28.63
C PRO A 148 -4.17 -10.70 -28.43
N TRP A 149 -3.65 -10.87 -27.22
CA TRP A 149 -2.29 -10.53 -26.79
C TRP A 149 -1.39 -11.75 -26.62
N GLY A 150 -1.80 -12.92 -27.12
CA GLY A 150 -0.96 -14.10 -27.28
C GLY A 150 -0.50 -14.78 -25.99
N ARG A 151 -1.11 -14.51 -24.83
CA ARG A 151 -0.68 -15.07 -23.54
C ARG A 151 -1.74 -15.95 -22.90
N ASN A 152 -1.37 -17.20 -22.58
CA ASN A 152 -2.19 -18.14 -21.83
C ASN A 152 -1.97 -17.96 -20.31
N PRO A 153 -2.93 -17.41 -19.54
CA PRO A 153 -2.74 -17.11 -18.12
C PRO A 153 -2.75 -18.36 -17.23
N THR A 154 -3.22 -19.52 -17.73
CA THR A 154 -3.38 -20.75 -16.94
C THR A 154 -2.47 -21.91 -17.40
N GLY A 155 -1.57 -21.68 -18.36
CA GLY A 155 -0.58 -22.67 -18.80
C GLY A 155 0.71 -22.68 -17.97
N PRO A 156 1.51 -23.76 -18.01
CA PRO A 156 2.81 -23.79 -17.33
C PRO A 156 3.69 -22.65 -17.86
N ARG A 157 4.23 -21.83 -16.94
CA ARG A 157 5.18 -20.77 -17.29
C ARG A 157 6.41 -21.40 -17.92
N ARG A 158 6.56 -21.28 -19.25
CA ARG A 158 7.82 -21.61 -19.92
C ARG A 158 8.88 -20.61 -19.43
N SER A 159 9.83 -21.08 -18.63
CA SER A 159 11.00 -20.30 -18.28
C SER A 159 11.89 -20.17 -19.52
N LYS A 160 11.81 -19.02 -20.20
CA LYS A 160 12.89 -18.54 -21.05
C LYS A 160 13.30 -17.17 -20.53
N GLY A 161 14.58 -17.10 -20.12
CA GLY A 161 15.23 -15.91 -19.60
C GLY A 161 15.54 -14.88 -20.71
N PRO A 162 16.20 -13.77 -20.35
CA PRO A 162 16.01 -12.47 -21.01
C PRO A 162 16.75 -12.27 -22.34
N TRP A 163 17.22 -13.33 -22.99
CA TRP A 163 17.94 -13.27 -24.27
C TRP A 163 17.62 -14.49 -25.15
N SER A 164 16.36 -14.63 -25.57
CA SER A 164 15.92 -15.55 -26.63
C SER A 164 14.70 -15.01 -27.34
#